data_AF-A0A3M1GNC9-F1
#
_entry.id   AF-A0A3M1GNC9-F1
#
_cell.length_a   1.000
_cell.length_b   1.000
_cell.length_c   1.000
_cell.angle_alpha   90.00
_cell.angle_beta   90.00
_cell.angle_gamma   90.00
#
_symmetry.space_group_name_H-M   'P 1'
#
loop_
_entity.id
_entity.type
_entity.pdbx_description
1 polymer ?
#
loop_
_entity_poly.entity_id
_entity_poly.type
_entity_poly.pdbx_seq_one_letter_code
_entity_poly.pdbx_strand_id
1 'polypeptide(L)' 'MAASASEREAAYYAALELVAQIDEALTRGTRHYRNKAGELLTTLDQVVHAILNNDLLLPETTAEAELLWTAPQELAA' A
#
# COMPACT_ATOMS: atom_id res chain seq x y z
N MET A 1 -16.76 10.39 -21.58
CA MET A 1 -17.90 10.86 -20.75
C MET A 1 -17.32 11.35 -19.44
N ALA A 2 -17.67 12.57 -19.00
CA ALA A 2 -17.20 13.07 -17.71
C ALA A 2 -17.95 12.35 -16.58
N ALA A 3 -17.22 11.87 -15.56
CA ALA A 3 -17.81 11.23 -14.40
C ALA A 3 -18.87 12.15 -13.76
N SER A 4 -20.04 11.59 -13.47
CA SER A 4 -21.11 12.26 -12.75
C SER A 4 -20.61 12.73 -11.38
N ALA A 5 -21.31 13.71 -10.78
CA ALA A 5 -20.94 14.22 -9.45
C ALA A 5 -20.89 13.09 -8.39
N SER A 6 -21.81 12.12 -8.48
CA SER A 6 -21.88 10.97 -7.58
C SER A 6 -20.70 9.99 -7.77
N GLU A 7 -20.25 9.78 -9.00
CA GLU A 7 -19.07 8.93 -9.27
C GLU A 7 -17.78 9.56 -8.72
N ARG A 8 -17.65 10.88 -8.81
CA ARG A 8 -16.52 11.62 -8.24
C ARG A 8 -16.53 11.59 -6.72
N GLU A 9 -17.71 11.73 -6.11
CA GLU A 9 -17.88 11.63 -4.66
C GLU A 9 -17.55 10.22 -4.15
N ALA A 10 -18.05 9.17 -4.83
CA ALA A 10 -17.72 7.80 -4.50
C ALA A 10 -16.22 7.50 -4.63
N ALA A 11 -15.57 7.97 -5.71
CA ALA A 11 -14.14 7.83 -5.90
C ALA A 11 -13.32 8.56 -4.81
N TYR A 12 -13.78 9.74 -4.40
CA TYR A 12 -13.16 10.50 -3.32
C TYR A 12 -13.22 9.75 -1.98
N TYR A 13 -14.40 9.25 -1.61
CA TYR A 13 -14.54 8.46 -0.37
C TYR A 13 -13.73 7.16 -0.41
N ALA A 14 -13.71 6.47 -1.54
CA ALA A 14 -12.88 5.28 -1.71
C ALA A 14 -11.38 5.59 -1.57
N ALA A 15 -10.92 6.73 -2.10
CA ALA A 15 -9.54 7.18 -1.95
C ALA A 15 -9.19 7.49 -0.48
N LEU A 16 -10.10 8.14 0.25
CA LEU A 16 -9.91 8.40 1.69
C LEU A 16 -9.82 7.10 2.50
N GLU A 17 -10.68 6.13 2.22
CA GLU A 17 -10.66 4.84 2.89
C GLU A 17 -9.35 4.08 2.63
N LEU A 18 -8.87 4.09 1.38
CA LEU A 18 -7.58 3.50 1.01
C LEU A 18 -6.43 4.13 1.81
N VAL A 19 -6.39 5.47 1.88
CA VAL A 19 -5.35 6.20 2.62
C VAL A 19 -5.38 5.83 4.10
N ALA A 20 -6.56 5.75 4.72
CA ALA A 20 -6.71 5.35 6.11
C ALA A 20 -6.22 3.91 6.37
N GLN A 21 -6.52 2.97 5.46
CA GLN A 21 -6.04 1.58 5.57
C GLN A 21 -4.52 1.48 5.44
N ILE A 22 -3.90 2.28 4.56
CA ILE A 22 -2.45 2.32 4.40
C ILE A 22 -1.79 2.86 5.67
N ASP A 23 -2.29 3.97 6.21
CA ASP A 23 -1.78 4.58 7.43
C ASP A 23 -1.88 3.63 8.64
N GLU A 24 -3.00 2.94 8.78
CA GLU A 24 -3.18 1.92 9.81
C GLU A 24 -2.19 0.76 9.63
N ALA A 25 -2.00 0.28 8.41
CA ALA A 25 -1.08 -0.82 8.13
C ALA A 25 0.38 -0.44 8.40
N LEU A 26 0.77 0.79 8.09
CA LEU A 26 2.08 1.34 8.42
C LEU A 26 2.27 1.49 9.93
N THR A 27 1.26 2.04 10.63
CA THR A 27 1.30 2.26 12.08
C THR A 27 1.37 0.94 12.85
N ARG A 28 0.63 -0.08 12.41
CA ARG A 28 0.63 -1.41 13.04
C ARG A 28 1.79 -2.29 12.58
N GLY A 29 2.52 -1.90 11.53
CA GLY A 29 3.58 -2.71 10.92
C GLY A 29 3.08 -4.02 10.31
N THR A 30 1.80 -4.11 9.94
CA THR A 30 1.18 -5.34 9.40
C THR A 30 1.45 -5.52 7.91
N ARG A 31 1.77 -4.44 7.21
CA ARG A 31 2.10 -4.44 5.79
C ARG A 31 3.24 -3.46 5.57
N HIS A 32 4.27 -3.91 4.85
CA HIS A 32 5.24 -2.96 4.30
C HIS A 32 4.96 -2.76 2.82
N TYR A 33 5.27 -1.57 2.34
CA TYR A 33 5.08 -1.17 0.97
C TYR A 33 6.46 -1.00 0.36
N ARG A 34 6.61 -1.36 -0.91
CA ARG A 34 7.85 -1.14 -1.65
C ARG A 34 7.56 -0.47 -2.97
N ASN A 35 8.49 0.33 -3.46
CA ASN A 35 8.43 0.79 -4.83
C ASN A 35 8.99 -0.27 -5.80
N LYS A 36 8.88 -0.02 -7.10
CA LYS A 36 9.42 -0.89 -8.15
C LYS A 36 10.95 -1.00 -8.13
N ALA A 37 11.64 -0.02 -7.54
CA ALA A 37 13.06 -0.10 -7.28
C ALA A 37 13.42 -1.01 -6.08
N GLY A 38 12.41 -1.50 -5.35
CA GLY A 38 12.56 -2.38 -4.18
C GLY A 38 12.81 -1.65 -2.86
N GLU A 39 12.74 -0.31 -2.85
CA GLU A 39 12.90 0.52 -1.65
C GLU A 39 11.67 0.40 -0.75
N LEU A 40 11.91 0.31 0.56
CA LEU A 40 10.88 0.26 1.57
C LEU A 40 10.25 1.64 1.78
N LEU A 41 8.95 1.73 1.57
CA LEU A 41 8.16 2.92 1.84
C LEU A 41 7.63 2.82 3.27
N THR A 42 8.10 3.72 4.14
CA THR A 42 7.83 3.69 5.58
C THR A 42 6.83 4.74 6.02
N THR A 43 6.52 5.72 5.15
CA THR A 43 5.58 6.79 5.44
C THR A 43 4.39 6.77 4.49
N LEU A 44 3.26 7.28 4.97
CA LEU A 44 2.05 7.40 4.18
C LEU A 44 2.29 8.20 2.89
N ASP A 45 3.02 9.31 2.98
CA ASP A 45 3.35 10.18 1.86
C ASP A 45 4.12 9.42 0.76
N GLN A 46 5.13 8.63 1.14
CA GLN A 46 5.89 7.80 0.19
C GLN A 46 5.01 6.78 -0.53
N VAL A 47 4.11 6.11 0.20
CA VAL A 47 3.20 5.12 -0.37
C VAL A 47 2.19 5.76 -1.31
N VAL A 48 1.58 6.88 -0.90
CA VAL A 48 0.63 7.63 -1.74
C VAL A 48 1.33 8.16 -2.99
N HIS A 49 2.54 8.69 -2.86
CA HIS A 49 3.33 9.13 -4.01
C HIS A 49 3.61 7.96 -4.98
N ALA A 50 3.98 6.79 -4.47
CA ALA A 50 4.19 5.61 -5.30
C ALA A 50 2.90 5.14 -5.98
N ILE A 51 1.74 5.21 -5.32
CA ILE A 51 0.44 4.88 -5.93
C ILE A 51 0.12 5.84 -7.09
N LEU A 52 0.27 7.15 -6.87
CA LEU A 52 -0.03 8.17 -7.87
C LEU A 52 0.88 8.08 -9.10
N ASN A 53 2.14 7.66 -8.91
CA ASN A 53 3.09 7.45 -10.00
C ASN A 53 3.04 6.03 -10.60
N ASN A 54 2.12 5.17 -10.15
CA ASN A 54 2.08 3.76 -10.51
C ASN A 54 3.44 3.06 -10.30
N ASP A 55 4.15 3.45 -9.25
CA ASP A 55 5.48 2.98 -8.88
C ASP A 55 5.44 2.04 -7.66
N LEU A 56 4.23 1.78 -7.12
CA LEU A 56 4.04 0.81 -6.05
C LEU A 56 4.24 -0.62 -6.58
N LEU A 57 5.09 -1.38 -5.91
CA LEU A 57 5.24 -2.81 -6.14
C LEU A 57 4.06 -3.52 -5.47
N LEU A 58 3.08 -3.93 -6.27
CA LEU A 58 2.02 -4.81 -5.80
C LEU A 58 2.59 -6.22 -5.67
N PRO A 59 2.37 -6.93 -4.54
CA PRO A 59 2.73 -8.34 -4.47
C PRO A 59 1.98 -9.05 -5.57
N GLU A 60 2.71 -9.70 -6.48
CA GLU A 60 2.11 -10.50 -7.53
C GLU A 60 1.14 -11.49 -6.89
N THR A 61 -0.10 -11.51 -7.38
CA THR A 61 -1.18 -12.40 -6.95
C THR A 61 -0.87 -13.84 -7.35
N THR A 62 0.20 -14.40 -6.81
CA THR A 62 0.38 -15.84 -6.65
C THR A 62 0.11 -16.15 -5.19
N ALA A 63 -0.53 -17.30 -4.93
CA ALA A 63 -1.02 -17.76 -3.63
C ALA A 63 0.09 -17.99 -2.56
N GLU A 64 1.24 -17.34 -2.69
CA GLU A 64 2.41 -17.37 -1.82
C GLU A 64 2.59 -16.04 -1.05
N ALA A 65 1.78 -15.01 -1.31
CA ALA A 65 1.80 -13.74 -0.57
C ALA A 65 1.29 -13.87 0.90
N GLU A 66 0.65 -14.98 1.26
CA GLU A 66 0.28 -15.29 2.65
C GLU A 66 1.45 -15.79 3.52
N LEU A 67 2.64 -16.04 2.96
CA LEU A 67 3.73 -16.73 3.68
C LEU A 67 5.10 -16.03 3.72
N LEU A 68 5.30 -14.86 3.10
CA LEU A 68 6.67 -14.40 2.80
C LEU A 68 7.08 -13.05 3.37
N TRP A 69 6.62 -12.71 4.57
CA TRP A 69 7.09 -11.53 5.27
C TRP A 69 7.48 -11.96 6.69
N THR A 70 8.55 -12.76 6.72
CA THR A 70 9.11 -13.49 7.85
C THR A 70 9.22 -12.64 9.11
N ALA A 71 8.77 -13.24 10.20
CA ALA A 71 8.80 -12.72 11.55
C ALA A 71 10.23 -12.33 12.01
N PRO A 72 10.35 -11.39 12.96
CA PRO A 72 11.61 -10.78 13.43
C PRO A 72 12.63 -11.74 14.09
N GLN A 73 12.40 -13.05 14.08
CA GLN A 73 13.23 -14.05 14.78
C GLN A 73 14.50 -14.50 14.06
N GLU A 74 14.87 -13.95 12.90
CA GLU A 74 16.14 -14.26 12.23
C GLU A 74 17.23 -13.18 12.40
N LEU A 75 17.01 -12.18 13.27
CA LEU A 75 17.99 -11.13 13.60
C LEU A 75 18.93 -11.47 14.77
N ALA A 76 18.89 -12.70 15.29
CA ALA A 76 19.75 -13.17 16.38
C ALA A 76 20.40 -14.52 16.04
N ALA A 77 21.43 -14.48 15.20
CA ALA A 77 22.46 -15.51 15.09
C ALA A 77 23.83 -14.84 15.19
#